data_AF-A0A7Y6XI60-F1
#
_entry.id   AF-A0A7Y6XI60-F1
#
_cell.length_a   1.000
_cell.length_b   1.000
_cell.length_c   1.000
_cell.angle_alpha   90.00
_cell.angle_beta   90.00
_cell.angle_gamma   90.00
#
_symmetry.space_group_name_H-M   'P 1'
#
loop_
_entity.id
_entity.type
_entity.pdbx_description
1 polymer ?
#
loop_
_entity_poly.entity_id
_entity_poly.type
_entity_poly.pdbx_seq_one_letter_code
_entity_poly.pdbx_strand_id
1 'polypeptide(L)'
;MSTSSIPHFPGVPDLLLERYLCDELSAEEARHVEEAAHASPALAAHLRERRAEKAAFALVRPFGPMRARLEAPRPSRWRVLWRWSQPVLVLGVVLAAVLPRILSLEEVEKVRVRGGLTARVLVKRGDVVFEQGPGAVLRAGDRVRVEVEDVDGGALYLLALSEHGRVTPLQGFPATGGPLSMVAGRWVLPGSLELDAAPEQEALVVVLVSDAWNAPSPEAVQRWLEQSTREAGFPPSLTSLPGTRHAVRALPKELP
;
A
#
# COMPACT_ATOMS: atom_id res chain seq x y z
N MET A 1 -30.89 -22.76 62.93
CA MET A 1 -30.82 -21.67 61.93
C MET A 1 -31.40 -20.44 62.59
N SER A 2 -30.55 -19.60 63.18
CA SER A 2 -31.01 -18.38 63.85
C SER A 2 -31.13 -17.28 62.80
N THR A 3 -32.36 -16.82 62.56
CA THR A 3 -32.63 -15.60 61.81
C THR A 3 -32.06 -14.43 62.61
N SER A 4 -30.81 -14.04 62.31
CA SER A 4 -30.17 -12.89 62.94
C SER A 4 -30.90 -11.63 62.49
N SER A 5 -31.83 -11.14 63.30
CA SER A 5 -32.41 -9.80 63.15
C SER A 5 -31.28 -8.79 63.36
N ILE A 6 -30.95 -8.04 62.31
CA ILE A 6 -30.01 -6.91 62.43
C ILE A 6 -30.63 -5.91 63.41
N PRO A 7 -29.93 -5.51 64.49
CA PRO A 7 -30.47 -4.54 65.43
C PRO A 7 -30.67 -3.20 64.72
N HIS A 8 -31.90 -2.68 64.77
CA HIS A 8 -32.24 -1.40 64.15
C HIS A 8 -32.02 -0.26 65.14
N PHE A 9 -31.31 0.79 64.69
CA PHE A 9 -31.03 1.98 65.50
C PHE A 9 -31.75 3.20 64.92
N PRO A 10 -32.66 3.84 65.67
CA PRO A 10 -33.40 4.99 65.17
C PRO A 10 -32.44 6.15 64.84
N GLY A 11 -32.59 6.73 63.65
CA GLY A 11 -31.77 7.85 63.18
C GLY A 11 -30.50 7.47 62.42
N VAL A 12 -30.10 6.19 62.40
CA VAL A 12 -28.97 5.71 61.59
C VAL A 12 -29.44 4.55 60.72
N PRO A 13 -29.51 4.72 59.39
CA PRO A 13 -29.87 3.63 58.49
C PRO A 13 -28.90 2.45 58.60
N ASP A 14 -29.41 1.23 58.63
CA ASP A 14 -28.60 0.00 58.76
C ASP A 14 -27.50 -0.09 57.68
N LEU A 15 -27.81 0.32 56.44
CA LEU A 15 -26.84 0.38 55.35
C LEU A 15 -25.68 1.34 55.64
N LEU A 16 -25.97 2.46 56.30
CA LEU A 16 -24.96 3.46 56.67
C LEU A 16 -24.03 2.89 57.76
N LEU A 17 -24.57 2.08 58.67
CA LEU A 17 -23.81 1.38 59.71
C LEU A 17 -22.85 0.33 59.12
N GLU A 18 -23.31 -0.48 58.17
CA GLU A 18 -22.49 -1.48 57.50
C GLU A 18 -21.36 -0.83 56.67
N ARG A 19 -21.66 0.27 55.96
CA ARG A 19 -20.63 1.07 55.26
C ARG A 19 -19.61 1.67 56.21
N TYR A 20 -20.04 2.12 57.40
CA TYR A 20 -19.13 2.61 58.44
C TYR A 20 -18.20 1.51 58.95
N LEU A 21 -18.72 0.30 59.20
CA LEU A 21 -17.92 -0.85 59.61
C LEU A 21 -16.93 -1.33 58.54
N CYS A 22 -17.22 -1.07 57.25
CA CYS A 22 -16.33 -1.36 56.13
C CYS A 22 -15.32 -0.25 55.82
N ASP A 23 -15.30 0.86 56.57
CA ASP A 23 -14.45 2.02 56.33
C ASP A 23 -14.71 2.71 54.97
N GLU A 24 -15.96 2.66 54.49
CA GLU A 24 -16.40 3.18 53.17
C GLU A 24 -17.21 4.48 53.23
N LEU A 25 -17.28 5.10 54.41
CA LEU A 25 -17.96 6.39 54.60
C LEU A 25 -17.01 7.56 54.36
N SER A 26 -17.58 8.67 53.88
CA SER A 26 -16.90 9.97 53.87
C SER A 26 -16.68 10.47 55.30
N ALA A 27 -15.75 11.41 55.49
CA ALA A 27 -15.44 11.97 56.80
C ALA A 27 -16.63 12.69 57.48
N GLU A 28 -17.63 13.13 56.70
CA GLU A 28 -18.85 13.77 57.21
C GLU A 28 -19.88 12.72 57.65
N GLU A 29 -20.12 11.69 56.83
CA GLU A 29 -21.01 10.58 57.18
C GLU A 29 -20.48 9.79 58.39
N ALA A 30 -19.17 9.59 58.49
CA ALA A 30 -18.53 8.95 59.63
C ALA A 30 -18.76 9.72 60.94
N ARG A 31 -18.62 11.06 60.91
CA ARG A 31 -18.91 11.93 62.06
C ARG A 31 -20.35 11.80 62.51
N HIS A 32 -21.30 11.73 61.58
CA HIS A 32 -22.71 11.54 61.92
C HIS A 32 -22.98 10.22 62.67
N VAL A 33 -22.34 9.11 62.26
CA VAL A 33 -22.44 7.83 62.99
C VAL A 33 -21.82 7.92 64.36
N GLU A 34 -20.68 8.60 64.48
CA GLU A 34 -19.98 8.78 65.74
C GLU A 34 -20.81 9.62 66.71
N GLU A 35 -21.41 10.71 66.27
CA GLU A 35 -22.33 11.53 67.07
C GLU A 35 -23.56 10.71 67.53
N ALA A 36 -24.15 9.93 66.63
CA ALA A 36 -25.26 9.04 66.98
C ALA A 36 -24.84 7.95 67.99
N ALA A 37 -23.61 7.43 67.88
CA ALA A 37 -23.07 6.46 68.83
C ALA A 37 -22.77 7.10 70.20
N HIS A 38 -22.38 8.37 70.25
CA HIS A 38 -22.24 9.11 71.51
C HIS A 38 -23.60 9.31 72.20
N ALA A 39 -24.65 9.55 71.42
CA ALA A 39 -26.01 9.71 71.94
C ALA A 39 -26.67 8.37 72.36
N SER A 40 -26.23 7.24 71.80
CA SER A 40 -26.84 5.91 72.02
C SER A 40 -25.83 4.87 72.51
N PRO A 41 -25.85 4.52 73.81
CA PRO A 41 -24.97 3.49 74.39
C PRO A 41 -25.13 2.12 73.72
N ALA A 42 -26.33 1.79 73.24
CA ALA A 42 -26.62 0.54 72.55
C ALA A 42 -25.92 0.46 71.18
N LEU A 43 -25.92 1.56 70.42
CA LEU A 43 -25.22 1.66 69.13
C LEU A 43 -23.71 1.60 69.34
N ALA A 44 -23.18 2.29 70.35
CA ALA A 44 -21.76 2.22 70.70
C ALA A 44 -21.32 0.81 71.13
N ALA A 45 -22.16 0.07 71.87
CA ALA A 45 -21.89 -1.31 72.23
C ALA A 45 -21.85 -2.22 70.99
N HIS A 46 -22.82 -2.08 70.10
CA HIS A 46 -22.88 -2.85 68.85
C HIS A 46 -21.68 -2.59 67.94
N LEU A 47 -21.29 -1.32 67.74
CA LEU A 47 -20.10 -0.98 66.96
C LEU A 47 -18.81 -1.57 67.53
N ARG A 48 -18.66 -1.59 68.87
CA ARG A 48 -17.51 -2.22 69.54
C ARG A 48 -17.47 -3.73 69.30
N GLU A 49 -18.60 -4.40 69.44
CA GLU A 49 -18.71 -5.84 69.20
C GLU A 49 -18.34 -6.20 67.76
N ARG A 50 -18.93 -5.52 66.77
CA ARG A 50 -18.66 -5.76 65.34
C ARG A 50 -17.21 -5.49 64.95
N ARG A 51 -16.59 -4.45 65.54
CA ARG A 51 -15.16 -4.17 65.35
C ARG A 51 -14.28 -5.27 65.96
N ALA A 52 -14.64 -5.78 67.14
CA ALA A 52 -13.94 -6.88 67.77
C ALA A 52 -14.04 -8.17 66.94
N GLU A 53 -15.23 -8.47 66.39
CA GLU A 53 -15.43 -9.58 65.45
C GLU A 53 -14.58 -9.42 64.18
N LYS A 54 -14.60 -8.23 63.55
CA LYS A 54 -13.78 -7.92 62.36
C LYS A 54 -12.28 -8.11 62.64
N ALA A 55 -11.81 -7.65 63.80
CA ALA A 55 -10.42 -7.80 64.23
C ALA A 55 -10.06 -9.28 64.49
N ALA A 56 -10.92 -10.03 65.18
CA ALA A 56 -10.72 -11.46 65.43
C ALA A 56 -10.71 -12.27 64.13
N PHE A 57 -11.61 -11.96 63.19
CA PHE A 57 -11.65 -12.60 61.88
C PHE A 57 -10.39 -12.35 61.06
N ALA A 58 -9.83 -11.14 61.11
CA ALA A 58 -8.57 -10.81 60.44
C ALA A 58 -7.37 -11.63 60.96
N LEU A 59 -7.38 -12.04 62.23
CA LEU A 59 -6.36 -12.92 62.81
C LEU A 59 -6.50 -14.38 62.34
N VAL A 60 -7.74 -14.87 62.17
CA VAL A 60 -8.03 -16.26 61.76
C VAL A 60 -7.85 -16.46 60.25
N ARG A 61 -8.08 -15.42 59.44
CA ARG A 61 -7.97 -15.44 57.98
C ARG A 61 -7.15 -14.25 57.46
N PRO A 62 -5.81 -14.35 57.41
CA PRO A 62 -4.98 -13.26 56.90
C PRO A 62 -5.16 -13.11 55.38
N PHE A 63 -5.85 -12.05 54.95
CA PHE A 63 -6.03 -11.67 53.54
C PHE A 63 -4.76 -11.10 52.86
N GLY A 64 -3.58 -11.34 53.44
CA GLY A 64 -2.29 -10.72 53.06
C GLY A 64 -2.01 -10.66 51.56
N PRO A 65 -2.02 -11.78 50.82
CA PRO A 65 -1.71 -11.76 49.38
C PRO A 65 -2.78 -11.07 48.53
N MET A 66 -4.02 -10.98 49.00
CA MET A 66 -5.11 -10.33 48.26
C MET A 66 -5.10 -8.82 48.49
N ARG A 67 -4.78 -8.37 49.71
CA ARG A 67 -4.60 -6.96 50.05
C ARG A 67 -3.44 -6.32 49.29
N ALA A 68 -2.30 -7.01 49.23
CA ALA A 68 -1.15 -6.58 48.44
C ALA A 68 -1.45 -6.42 46.94
N ARG A 69 -2.38 -7.22 46.38
CA ARG A 69 -2.84 -7.09 44.99
C ARG A 69 -3.80 -5.93 44.76
N LEU A 70 -4.61 -5.56 45.76
CA LEU A 70 -5.56 -4.46 45.66
C LEU A 70 -4.89 -3.10 45.89
N GLU A 71 -3.87 -3.05 46.75
CA GLU A 71 -3.07 -1.84 47.04
C GLU A 71 -1.97 -1.61 45.98
N ALA A 72 -1.69 -2.58 45.11
CA ALA A 72 -0.75 -2.41 44.02
C ALA A 72 -1.25 -1.30 43.07
N PRO A 73 -0.46 -0.23 42.82
CA PRO A 73 -0.88 0.85 41.92
C PRO A 73 -1.21 0.27 40.55
N ARG A 74 -2.46 0.49 40.09
CA ARG A 74 -2.93 -0.02 38.81
C ARG A 74 -1.98 0.47 37.71
N PRO A 75 -1.39 -0.43 36.90
CA PRO A 75 -0.50 -0.01 35.83
C PRO A 75 -1.29 0.89 34.87
N SER A 76 -0.76 2.09 34.63
CA SER A 76 -1.37 3.06 33.71
C SER A 76 -1.58 2.38 32.35
N ARG A 77 -2.85 2.28 31.92
CA ARG A 77 -3.26 1.69 30.64
C ARG A 77 -2.51 2.32 29.46
N TRP A 78 -2.13 3.59 29.61
CA TRP A 78 -1.35 4.35 28.63
C TRP A 78 0.06 3.80 28.43
N ARG A 79 0.71 3.34 29.52
CA ARG A 79 2.07 2.75 29.46
C ARG A 79 2.08 1.40 28.76
N VAL A 80 0.99 0.64 28.88
CA VAL A 80 0.83 -0.64 28.16
C VAL A 80 0.61 -0.36 26.67
N LEU A 81 -0.33 0.53 26.32
CA LEU A 81 -0.57 0.93 24.93
C LEU A 81 0.69 1.48 24.24
N TRP A 82 1.51 2.27 24.94
CA TRP A 82 2.76 2.80 24.40
C TRP A 82 3.85 1.75 24.20
N ARG A 83 3.87 0.67 25.00
CA ARG A 83 4.82 -0.45 24.80
C ARG A 83 4.46 -1.30 23.59
N TRP A 84 3.17 -1.40 23.24
CA TRP A 84 2.71 -2.14 22.05
C TRP A 84 2.79 -1.32 20.76
N SER A 85 2.89 0.02 20.83
CA SER A 85 3.08 0.85 19.64
C SER A 85 4.52 0.83 19.11
N GLN A 86 5.51 0.52 19.94
CA GLN A 86 6.91 0.45 19.50
C GLN A 86 7.20 -0.57 18.39
N PRO A 87 6.77 -1.85 18.46
CA PRO A 87 7.01 -2.80 17.37
C PRO A 87 6.28 -2.42 16.07
N VAL A 88 5.10 -1.82 16.18
CA VAL A 88 4.32 -1.35 15.01
C VAL A 88 5.00 -0.16 14.34
N LEU A 89 5.55 0.78 15.12
CA LEU A 89 6.33 1.91 14.59
C LEU A 89 7.63 1.44 13.94
N VAL A 90 8.37 0.52 14.58
CA VAL A 90 9.60 -0.03 13.99
C VAL A 90 9.29 -0.78 12.70
N LEU A 91 8.25 -1.61 12.67
CA LEU A 91 7.83 -2.30 11.45
C LEU A 91 7.41 -1.31 10.36
N GLY A 92 6.67 -0.26 10.72
CA GLY A 92 6.29 0.82 9.79
C GLY A 92 7.49 1.58 9.22
N VAL A 93 8.50 1.89 10.04
CA VAL A 93 9.73 2.56 9.58
C VAL A 93 10.57 1.63 8.70
N VAL A 94 10.68 0.35 9.04
CA VAL A 94 11.38 -0.65 8.20
C VAL A 94 10.64 -0.82 6.88
N LEU A 95 9.31 -0.93 6.89
CA LEU A 95 8.50 -0.98 5.67
C LEU A 95 8.69 0.29 4.85
N ALA A 96 8.61 1.47 5.45
CA ALA A 96 8.79 2.75 4.76
C ALA A 96 10.22 2.94 4.21
N ALA A 97 11.23 2.31 4.80
CA ALA A 97 12.62 2.38 4.31
C ALA A 97 12.97 1.31 3.28
N VAL A 98 12.34 0.12 3.37
CA VAL A 98 12.62 -1.03 2.51
C VAL A 98 11.69 -1.10 1.30
N LEU A 99 10.42 -0.74 1.46
CA LEU A 99 9.42 -0.76 0.38
C LEU A 99 9.80 0.15 -0.80
N PRO A 100 10.35 1.37 -0.62
CA PRO A 100 10.84 2.16 -1.73
C PRO A 100 12.00 1.46 -2.46
N ARG A 101 12.91 0.79 -1.74
CA ARG A 101 14.03 0.07 -2.37
C ARG A 101 13.59 -1.16 -3.16
N ILE A 102 12.56 -1.87 -2.70
CA ILE A 102 12.00 -3.01 -3.41
C ILE A 102 11.21 -2.54 -4.64
N LEU A 103 10.38 -1.50 -4.50
CA LEU A 103 9.64 -0.93 -5.63
C LEU A 103 10.57 -0.27 -6.67
N SER A 104 11.68 0.33 -6.24
CA SER A 104 12.71 0.87 -7.14
C SER A 104 13.55 -0.20 -7.84
N LEU A 105 13.54 -1.46 -7.40
CA LEU A 105 14.19 -2.58 -8.10
C LEU A 105 13.31 -3.17 -9.21
N GLU A 106 11.99 -2.91 -9.18
CA GLU A 106 11.02 -3.41 -10.16
C GLU A 106 10.61 -2.35 -11.19
N GLU A 107 10.89 -1.07 -10.92
CA GLU A 107 11.02 -0.07 -11.97
C GLU A 107 12.33 -0.31 -12.72
N VAL A 108 12.26 -1.17 -13.73
CA VAL A 108 13.16 -1.12 -14.89
C VAL A 108 13.22 0.32 -15.35
N GLU A 109 14.28 1.01 -14.94
CA GLU A 109 14.95 2.12 -15.56
C GLU A 109 14.16 2.80 -16.69
N LYS A 110 13.02 3.42 -16.35
CA LYS A 110 12.54 4.59 -17.08
C LYS A 110 13.21 5.77 -16.41
N VAL A 111 14.49 5.99 -16.75
CA VAL A 111 15.06 7.33 -16.68
C VAL A 111 14.15 8.19 -17.54
N ARG A 112 13.15 8.81 -16.91
CA ARG A 112 12.28 9.81 -17.49
C ARG A 112 13.15 11.04 -17.67
N VAL A 113 13.96 11.03 -18.73
CA VAL A 113 14.60 12.25 -19.21
C VAL A 113 13.46 13.16 -19.62
N ARG A 114 13.34 14.28 -18.92
CA ARG A 114 12.41 15.36 -19.25
C ARG A 114 12.71 15.77 -20.70
N GLY A 115 11.87 15.33 -21.66
CA GLY A 115 12.04 15.56 -23.10
C GLY A 115 12.28 14.34 -24.00
N GLY A 116 12.07 13.10 -23.54
CA GLY A 116 12.29 11.88 -24.35
C GLY A 116 11.05 11.32 -25.08
N LEU A 117 11.26 10.82 -26.30
CA LEU A 117 10.29 10.05 -27.08
C LEU A 117 9.74 8.87 -26.27
N THR A 118 8.43 8.80 -26.12
CA THR A 118 7.73 7.71 -25.42
C THR A 118 6.78 7.00 -26.37
N ALA A 119 6.92 5.68 -26.49
CA ALA A 119 5.94 4.83 -27.17
C ALA A 119 5.13 4.01 -26.15
N ARG A 120 3.82 3.92 -26.33
CA ARG A 120 2.89 3.06 -25.59
C ARG A 120 2.12 2.21 -26.56
N VAL A 121 1.71 1.04 -26.10
CA VAL A 121 0.99 0.06 -26.90
C VAL A 121 -0.37 -0.15 -26.25
N LEU A 122 -1.43 0.25 -26.96
CA LEU A 122 -2.82 0.07 -26.56
C LEU A 122 -3.35 -1.20 -27.22
N VAL A 123 -3.90 -2.10 -26.41
CA VAL A 123 -4.38 -3.42 -26.83
C VAL A 123 -5.88 -3.47 -26.65
N LYS A 124 -6.58 -3.89 -27.70
CA LYS A 124 -8.01 -4.18 -27.67
C LYS A 124 -8.23 -5.69 -27.75
N ARG A 125 -8.91 -6.24 -26.75
CA ARG A 125 -9.33 -7.65 -26.66
C ARG A 125 -10.83 -7.71 -26.42
N GLY A 126 -11.60 -8.11 -27.44
CA GLY A 126 -13.06 -7.99 -27.39
C GLY A 126 -13.48 -6.53 -27.16
N ASP A 127 -14.20 -6.27 -26.07
CA ASP A 127 -14.66 -4.93 -25.68
C ASP A 127 -13.73 -4.20 -24.70
N VAL A 128 -12.65 -4.84 -24.27
CA VAL A 128 -11.70 -4.26 -23.30
C VAL A 128 -10.53 -3.63 -24.05
N VAL A 129 -10.16 -2.40 -23.66
CA VAL A 129 -8.96 -1.72 -24.11
C VAL A 129 -8.04 -1.47 -22.91
N PHE A 130 -6.78 -1.88 -23.01
CA PHE A 130 -5.78 -1.72 -21.96
C PHE A 130 -4.42 -1.33 -22.53
N GLU A 131 -3.57 -0.69 -21.73
CA GLU A 131 -2.17 -0.44 -22.09
C GLU A 131 -1.33 -1.69 -21.79
N GLN A 132 -0.46 -2.07 -22.72
CA GLN A 132 0.53 -3.11 -22.50
C GLN A 132 1.57 -2.63 -21.49
N GLY A 133 1.37 -3.02 -20.22
CA GLY A 133 2.34 -2.82 -19.15
C GLY A 133 3.31 -4.00 -18.99
N PRO A 134 4.28 -3.89 -18.05
CA PRO A 134 5.13 -5.01 -17.66
C PRO A 134 4.28 -6.22 -17.26
N GLY A 135 4.62 -7.40 -17.80
CA GLY A 135 3.92 -8.66 -17.53
C GLY A 135 2.60 -8.86 -18.30
N ALA A 136 2.13 -7.88 -19.08
CA ALA A 136 0.97 -8.07 -19.95
C ALA A 136 1.35 -8.96 -21.15
N VAL A 137 0.69 -10.11 -21.27
CA VAL A 137 0.89 -11.07 -22.37
C VAL A 137 -0.23 -10.92 -23.41
N LEU A 138 0.18 -10.83 -24.67
CA LEU A 138 -0.68 -10.62 -25.83
C LEU A 138 -1.15 -11.95 -26.40
N ARG A 139 -2.32 -11.97 -27.02
CA ARG A 139 -2.93 -13.16 -27.63
C ARG A 139 -3.14 -12.96 -29.11
N ALA A 140 -3.19 -14.07 -29.84
CA ALA A 140 -3.66 -14.07 -31.22
C ALA A 140 -5.07 -13.42 -31.29
N GLY A 141 -5.27 -12.54 -32.27
CA GLY A 141 -6.50 -11.76 -32.45
C GLY A 141 -6.58 -10.47 -31.63
N ASP A 142 -5.63 -10.21 -30.72
CA ASP A 142 -5.55 -8.91 -30.06
C ASP A 142 -5.23 -7.82 -31.09
N ARG A 143 -5.92 -6.68 -30.99
CA ARG A 143 -5.70 -5.53 -31.86
C ARG A 143 -4.86 -4.50 -31.16
N VAL A 144 -3.69 -4.25 -31.71
CA VAL A 144 -2.67 -3.39 -31.15
C VAL A 144 -2.64 -2.04 -31.87
N ARG A 145 -2.60 -0.96 -31.10
CA ARG A 145 -2.41 0.40 -31.60
C ARG A 145 -1.27 1.06 -30.85
N VAL A 146 -0.44 1.79 -31.58
CA VAL A 146 0.68 2.51 -31.00
C VAL A 146 0.27 3.94 -30.71
N GLU A 147 0.69 4.41 -29.54
CA GLU A 147 0.61 5.79 -29.14
C GLU A 147 2.02 6.31 -28.91
N VAL A 148 2.32 7.48 -29.45
CA VAL A 148 3.63 8.13 -29.39
C VAL A 148 3.48 9.49 -28.74
N GLU A 149 4.37 9.82 -27.82
CA GLU A 149 4.43 11.12 -27.15
C GLU A 149 5.86 11.67 -27.28
N ASP A 150 5.99 12.89 -27.79
CA ASP A 150 7.27 13.60 -27.89
C ASP A 150 7.09 15.11 -27.69
N VAL A 151 8.12 15.80 -27.23
CA VAL A 151 8.06 17.24 -26.94
C VAL A 151 8.34 18.13 -28.14
N ASP A 152 9.03 17.62 -29.16
CA ASP A 152 9.45 18.39 -30.33
C ASP A 152 8.64 18.03 -31.57
N GLY A 153 8.23 16.76 -31.68
CA GLY A 153 7.66 16.21 -32.91
C GLY A 153 8.74 15.89 -33.95
N GLY A 154 8.33 15.70 -35.20
CA GLY A 154 9.22 15.35 -36.31
C GLY A 154 8.65 14.30 -37.25
N ALA A 155 9.52 13.68 -38.05
CA ALA A 155 9.14 12.59 -38.94
C ALA A 155 9.18 11.25 -38.20
N LEU A 156 8.07 10.52 -38.22
CA LEU A 156 7.87 9.29 -37.49
C LEU A 156 7.87 8.08 -38.43
N TYR A 157 8.63 7.06 -38.05
CA TYR A 157 8.66 5.75 -38.69
C TYR A 157 8.30 4.67 -37.67
N LEU A 158 7.42 3.76 -38.07
CA LEU A 158 7.04 2.60 -37.28
C LEU A 158 7.39 1.33 -38.04
N LEU A 159 8.15 0.44 -37.41
CA LEU A 159 8.52 -0.86 -37.94
C LEU A 159 8.13 -1.97 -36.96
N ALA A 160 7.72 -3.12 -37.48
CA ALA A 160 7.69 -4.36 -36.72
C ALA A 160 9.00 -5.13 -36.95
N LEU A 161 9.47 -5.79 -35.90
CA LEU A 161 10.64 -6.64 -35.90
C LEU A 161 10.25 -8.02 -35.34
N SER A 162 10.54 -9.07 -36.08
CA SER A 162 10.46 -10.46 -35.59
C SER A 162 11.79 -10.90 -34.98
N GLU A 163 11.72 -11.86 -34.07
CA GLU A 163 12.87 -12.57 -33.48
C GLU A 163 13.84 -13.13 -34.54
N HIS A 164 13.33 -13.49 -35.72
CA HIS A 164 14.14 -13.98 -36.84
C HIS A 164 14.86 -12.86 -37.62
N GLY A 165 14.83 -11.62 -37.13
CA GLY A 165 15.46 -10.46 -37.78
C GLY A 165 14.66 -9.90 -38.96
N ARG A 166 13.43 -10.36 -39.18
CA ARG A 166 12.57 -9.81 -40.23
C ARG A 166 12.05 -8.44 -39.82
N VAL A 167 12.38 -7.43 -40.62
CA VAL A 167 11.90 -6.06 -40.44
C VAL A 167 10.74 -5.80 -41.41
N THR A 168 9.60 -5.36 -40.87
CA THR A 168 8.40 -5.03 -41.65
C THR A 168 8.01 -3.57 -41.43
N PRO A 169 8.07 -2.72 -42.45
CA PRO A 169 7.61 -1.33 -42.36
C PRO A 169 6.10 -1.25 -42.12
N LEU A 170 5.66 -0.49 -41.11
CA LEU A 170 4.24 -0.32 -40.78
C LEU A 170 3.72 1.08 -41.10
N GLN A 171 4.46 2.15 -40.74
CA GLN A 171 4.08 3.54 -41.02
C GLN A 171 5.29 4.43 -41.25
N GLY A 172 5.09 5.53 -41.99
CA GLY A 172 6.15 6.47 -42.33
C GLY A 172 6.92 6.10 -43.61
N PHE A 173 6.59 4.99 -44.27
CA PHE A 173 7.29 4.49 -45.45
C PHE A 173 6.47 4.71 -46.73
N PRO A 174 7.10 4.81 -47.91
CA PRO A 174 6.39 4.95 -49.18
C PRO A 174 5.31 3.87 -49.40
N ALA A 175 5.60 2.63 -49.01
CA ALA A 175 4.66 1.49 -49.10
C ALA A 175 3.42 1.63 -48.19
N THR A 176 3.48 2.50 -47.18
CA THR A 176 2.45 2.65 -46.13
C THR A 176 1.80 4.03 -46.15
N GLY A 177 1.89 4.75 -47.27
CA GLY A 177 1.30 6.09 -47.42
C GLY A 177 2.29 7.25 -47.24
N GLY A 178 3.59 6.99 -47.12
CA GLY A 178 4.63 8.00 -47.06
C GLY A 178 4.97 8.48 -45.64
N PRO A 179 5.76 9.56 -45.53
CA PRO A 179 6.28 10.05 -44.25
C PRO A 179 5.16 10.56 -43.34
N LEU A 180 5.20 10.16 -42.08
CA LEU A 180 4.25 10.61 -41.07
C LEU A 180 4.86 11.76 -40.27
N SER A 181 4.29 12.96 -40.42
CA SER A 181 4.72 14.13 -39.65
C SER A 181 3.93 14.22 -38.36
N MET A 182 4.64 14.29 -37.23
CA MET A 182 4.07 14.38 -35.89
C MET A 182 4.38 15.76 -35.32
N VAL A 183 3.38 16.44 -34.77
CA VAL A 183 3.60 17.65 -33.97
C VAL A 183 3.89 17.28 -32.51
N ALA A 184 4.50 18.20 -31.76
CA ALA A 184 4.70 18.04 -30.33
C ALA A 184 3.42 17.65 -29.58
N GLY A 185 3.54 16.69 -28.66
CA GLY A 185 2.47 16.16 -27.83
C GLY A 185 2.25 14.66 -28.03
N ARG A 186 1.03 14.22 -27.68
CA ARG A 186 0.62 12.82 -27.66
C ARG A 186 -0.24 12.50 -28.87
N TRP A 187 0.15 11.48 -29.62
CA TRP A 187 -0.46 11.06 -30.87
C TRP A 187 -0.78 9.57 -30.84
N VAL A 188 -2.05 9.25 -31.11
CA VAL A 188 -2.48 7.88 -31.36
C VAL A 188 -2.35 7.62 -32.85
N LEU A 189 -1.48 6.68 -33.23
CA LEU A 189 -1.21 6.40 -34.63
C LEU A 189 -2.44 5.82 -35.33
N PRO A 190 -2.69 6.18 -36.60
CA PRO A 190 -3.81 5.64 -37.36
C PRO A 190 -3.63 4.13 -37.57
N GLY A 191 -4.74 3.39 -37.67
CA GLY A 191 -4.72 1.94 -37.88
C GLY A 191 -4.61 1.12 -36.59
N SER A 192 -4.66 -0.21 -36.76
CA SER A 192 -4.44 -1.19 -35.71
C SER A 192 -3.85 -2.43 -36.35
N LEU A 193 -2.83 -2.99 -35.73
CA LEU A 193 -2.23 -4.27 -36.11
C LEU A 193 -2.99 -5.38 -35.39
N GLU A 194 -3.49 -6.38 -36.13
CA GLU A 194 -4.05 -7.59 -35.51
C GLU A 194 -2.92 -8.60 -35.34
N LEU A 195 -2.73 -9.11 -34.12
CA LEU A 195 -1.69 -10.10 -33.86
C LEU A 195 -2.10 -11.46 -34.40
N ASP A 196 -1.18 -12.10 -35.11
CA ASP A 196 -1.36 -13.46 -35.57
C ASP A 196 -1.07 -14.48 -34.45
N ALA A 197 -1.29 -15.75 -34.76
CA ALA A 197 -0.98 -16.87 -33.88
C ALA A 197 0.46 -17.40 -34.09
N ALA A 198 1.34 -16.62 -34.73
CA ALA A 198 2.72 -17.06 -34.92
C ALA A 198 3.43 -17.10 -33.55
N PRO A 199 4.14 -18.19 -33.23
CA PRO A 199 4.81 -18.35 -31.93
C PRO A 199 6.06 -17.46 -31.80
N GLU A 200 6.43 -16.73 -32.87
CA GLU A 200 7.60 -15.86 -32.86
C GLU A 200 7.40 -14.63 -31.99
N GLN A 201 8.47 -14.22 -31.30
CA GLN A 201 8.45 -12.96 -30.58
C GLN A 201 8.51 -11.79 -31.57
N GLU A 202 7.77 -10.73 -31.26
CA GLU A 202 7.72 -9.52 -32.07
C GLU A 202 8.01 -8.29 -31.21
N ALA A 203 8.51 -7.25 -31.85
CA ALA A 203 8.77 -5.96 -31.23
C ALA A 203 8.38 -4.85 -32.20
N LEU A 204 7.85 -3.75 -31.66
CA LEU A 204 7.62 -2.52 -32.40
C LEU A 204 8.79 -1.58 -32.14
N VAL A 205 9.34 -1.04 -33.22
CA VAL A 205 10.39 -0.02 -33.18
C VAL A 205 9.80 1.27 -33.71
N VAL A 206 9.75 2.27 -32.84
CA VAL A 206 9.33 3.63 -33.16
C VAL A 206 10.59 4.47 -33.35
N VAL A 207 10.76 5.09 -34.51
CA VAL A 207 11.89 5.99 -34.81
C VAL A 207 11.33 7.38 -35.10
N LEU A 208 11.80 8.37 -34.35
CA LEU A 208 11.47 9.77 -34.56
C LEU A 208 12.71 10.53 -35.00
N VAL A 209 12.55 11.31 -36.07
CA VAL A 209 13.59 12.19 -36.60
C VAL A 209 13.20 13.63 -36.33
N SER A 210 13.99 14.32 -35.50
CA SER A 210 13.68 15.68 -35.03
C SER A 210 13.89 16.75 -36.11
N ASP A 211 14.80 16.52 -37.06
CA ASP A 211 15.13 17.46 -38.12
C ASP A 211 14.85 16.83 -39.50
N ALA A 212 13.84 17.36 -40.18
CA ALA A 212 13.45 16.90 -41.50
C ALA A 212 14.54 17.13 -42.57
N TRP A 213 15.43 18.11 -42.38
CA TRP A 213 16.48 18.44 -43.34
C TRP A 213 17.64 17.43 -43.33
N ASN A 214 17.94 16.88 -42.15
CA ASN A 214 18.97 15.87 -41.96
C ASN A 214 18.38 14.47 -41.72
N ALA A 215 17.13 14.27 -42.12
CA ALA A 215 16.44 13.02 -41.85
C ALA A 215 17.07 11.86 -42.64
N PRO A 216 17.41 10.74 -41.99
CA PRO A 216 17.75 9.54 -42.73
C PRO A 216 16.58 9.14 -43.63
N SER A 217 16.88 8.65 -44.83
CA SER A 217 15.84 8.15 -45.72
C SER A 217 15.11 6.96 -45.07
N PRO A 218 13.84 6.70 -45.42
CA PRO A 218 13.11 5.55 -44.91
C PRO A 218 13.90 4.24 -45.10
N GLU A 219 14.55 4.08 -46.25
CA GLU A 219 15.38 2.90 -46.56
C GLU A 219 16.63 2.83 -45.68
N ALA A 220 17.20 3.98 -45.27
CA ALA A 220 18.32 4.02 -44.33
C ALA A 220 17.88 3.59 -42.92
N VAL A 221 16.71 4.03 -42.46
CA VAL A 221 16.12 3.59 -41.18
C VAL A 221 15.85 2.09 -41.20
N GLN A 222 15.27 1.56 -42.28
CA GLN A 222 15.02 0.12 -42.42
C GLN A 222 16.33 -0.68 -42.41
N ARG A 223 17.31 -0.29 -43.24
CA ARG A 223 18.62 -0.98 -43.31
C ARG A 223 19.38 -0.96 -41.98
N TRP A 224 19.28 0.15 -41.24
CA TRP A 224 19.87 0.24 -39.90
C TRP A 224 19.27 -0.81 -38.96
N LEU A 225 17.95 -0.93 -38.92
CA LEU A 225 17.31 -1.92 -38.05
C LEU A 225 17.65 -3.35 -38.49
N GLU A 226 17.63 -3.63 -39.79
CA GLU A 226 18.04 -4.93 -40.34
C GLU A 226 19.49 -5.29 -39.97
N GLN A 227 20.40 -4.31 -39.93
CA GLN A 227 21.78 -4.54 -39.51
C GLN A 227 21.89 -4.78 -37.99
N SER A 228 21.20 -3.99 -37.18
CA SER A 228 21.23 -4.12 -35.71
C SER A 228 20.70 -5.46 -35.20
N THR A 229 19.83 -6.13 -35.95
CA THR A 229 19.26 -7.42 -35.56
C THR A 229 20.22 -8.60 -35.73
N ARG A 230 21.30 -8.46 -36.51
CA ARG A 230 22.27 -9.54 -36.76
C ARG A 230 23.21 -9.80 -35.59
N GLU A 231 23.34 -8.85 -34.68
CA GLU A 231 24.41 -8.81 -33.67
C GLU A 231 23.88 -8.86 -32.22
N ALA A 232 22.56 -8.86 -32.01
CA ALA A 232 21.96 -8.67 -30.68
C ALA A 232 20.92 -9.75 -30.32
N GLY A 233 20.71 -9.96 -29.02
CA GLY A 233 19.57 -10.72 -28.49
C GLY A 233 18.25 -9.99 -28.70
N PHE A 234 17.13 -10.68 -28.51
CA PHE A 234 15.79 -10.12 -28.75
C PHE A 234 15.13 -9.60 -27.45
N PRO A 235 14.51 -8.40 -27.45
CA PRO A 235 14.58 -7.38 -28.51
C PRO A 235 15.99 -6.73 -28.57
N PRO A 236 16.44 -6.26 -29.75
CA PRO A 236 17.79 -5.74 -29.91
C PRO A 236 17.99 -4.44 -29.12
N SER A 237 19.18 -4.32 -28.54
CA SER A 237 19.67 -3.04 -28.03
C SER A 237 20.17 -2.22 -29.21
N LEU A 238 19.46 -1.14 -29.55
CA LEU A 238 19.71 -0.36 -30.75
C LEU A 238 20.61 0.85 -30.44
N THR A 239 21.68 1.01 -31.21
CA THR A 239 22.45 2.26 -31.23
C THR A 239 21.72 3.27 -32.08
N SER A 240 21.37 4.44 -31.54
CA SER A 240 20.66 5.48 -32.28
C SER A 240 21.40 5.90 -33.54
N LEU A 241 20.67 6.01 -34.66
CA LEU A 241 21.17 6.72 -35.84
C LEU A 241 21.36 8.21 -35.52
N PRO A 242 22.36 8.88 -36.12
CA PRO A 242 22.52 10.32 -36.00
C PRO A 242 21.22 11.07 -36.34
N GLY A 243 20.83 12.03 -35.50
CA GLY A 243 19.61 12.83 -35.70
C GLY A 243 18.30 12.09 -35.40
N THR A 244 18.37 10.88 -34.84
CA THR A 244 17.18 10.07 -34.51
C THR A 244 17.07 9.78 -33.02
N ARG A 245 15.82 9.65 -32.56
CA ARG A 245 15.45 9.05 -31.28
C ARG A 245 14.62 7.82 -31.58
N HIS A 246 14.75 6.78 -30.78
CA HIS A 246 13.96 5.56 -30.98
C HIS A 246 13.43 5.00 -29.66
N ALA A 247 12.36 4.24 -29.76
CA ALA A 247 11.79 3.48 -28.66
C ALA A 247 11.45 2.07 -29.16
N VAL A 248 11.82 1.06 -28.36
CA VAL A 248 11.54 -0.35 -28.65
C VAL A 248 10.49 -0.86 -27.67
N ARG A 249 9.51 -1.62 -28.19
CA ARG A 249 8.44 -2.26 -27.41
C ARG A 249 8.31 -3.71 -27.83
N ALA A 250 8.79 -4.61 -26.98
CA ALA A 250 8.52 -6.04 -27.14
C ALA A 250 7.02 -6.32 -27.01
N LEU A 251 6.52 -7.25 -27.80
CA LEU A 251 5.15 -7.73 -27.85
C LEU A 251 5.15 -9.20 -27.39
N PRO A 252 5.25 -9.48 -26.08
CA PRO A 252 5.28 -10.85 -25.58
C PRO A 252 3.93 -11.52 -25.86
N LYS A 253 3.96 -12.57 -26.68
CA LYS A 253 2.78 -13.37 -27.03
C LYS A 253 2.64 -14.57 -26.06
N GLU A 254 1.41 -14.98 -25.80
CA GLU A 254 1.11 -16.23 -25.09
C GLU A 254 1.46 -17.37 -26.04
N LEU A 255 2.47 -18.18 -25.68
CA LEU A 255 2.81 -19.36 -26.45
C LEU A 255 1.67 -20.40 -26.29
N PRO A 256 1.29 -21.09 -27.38
CA PRO A 256 0.27 -22.14 -27.34
C PRO A 256 0.68 -23.34 -26.48
#